data_AF-A0A7C5BGG8-F1
#
_entry.id   AF-A0A7C5BGG8-F1
#
_cell.length_a   1.000
_cell.length_b   1.000
_cell.length_c   1.000
_cell.angle_alpha   90.00
_cell.angle_beta   90.00
_cell.angle_gamma   90.00
#
_symmetry.space_group_name_H-M   'P 1'
#
loop_
_entity.id
_entity.type
_entity.pdbx_description
1 polymer ?
#
loop_
_entity_poly.entity_id
_entity_poly.type
_entity_poly.pdbx_seq_one_letter_code
_entity_poly.pdbx_strand_id
1 'polypeptide(L)'
;MPCYHCEKGVVFGRSHTHHRGVAGGRWKKRAPKTPKLFQPNLQMVEIIEKGKTLRVKLCTKCLKRIKKDIKEGKKPFLQLAHLEVKQEKPSLQEKNKLNI
;
A
#
# COMPACT_ATOMS: atom_id res chain seq x y z
N MET A 1 0.40 -13.53 8.83
CA MET A 1 1.63 -13.40 8.01
C MET A 1 1.83 -11.93 7.69
N PRO A 2 2.97 -11.34 8.09
CA PRO A 2 3.24 -9.92 7.89
C PRO A 2 3.58 -9.58 6.43
N CYS A 3 3.69 -8.30 6.12
CA CYS A 3 4.18 -7.83 4.82
C CYS A 3 5.59 -8.36 4.54
N TYR A 4 5.83 -8.87 3.34
CA TYR A 4 7.12 -9.44 2.94
C TYR A 4 8.31 -8.47 3.05
N HIS A 5 8.10 -7.17 2.77
CA HIS A 5 9.21 -6.19 2.77
C HIS A 5 9.35 -5.38 4.07
N CYS A 6 8.25 -4.94 4.68
CA CYS A 6 8.28 -4.03 5.84
C CYS A 6 7.68 -4.63 7.10
N GLU A 7 7.40 -5.95 7.08
CA GLU A 7 6.96 -6.74 8.24
C GLU A 7 5.70 -6.22 8.94
N LYS A 8 4.94 -5.35 8.28
CA LYS A 8 3.67 -4.84 8.80
C LYS A 8 2.74 -6.00 9.14
N GLY A 9 2.52 -6.18 10.43
CA GLY A 9 1.66 -7.19 11.00
C GLY A 9 0.35 -6.61 11.50
N VAL A 10 -0.41 -7.50 12.13
CA VAL A 10 -1.62 -7.15 12.88
C VAL A 10 -1.21 -6.39 14.14
N VAL A 11 -1.96 -5.34 14.47
CA VAL A 11 -1.76 -4.57 15.70
C VAL A 11 -3.00 -4.70 16.58
N PHE A 12 -2.80 -4.88 17.88
CA PHE A 12 -3.88 -4.86 18.86
C PHE A 12 -4.13 -3.44 19.34
N GLY A 13 -5.39 -3.06 19.46
CA GLY A 13 -5.78 -1.84 20.15
C GLY A 13 -7.17 -1.97 20.76
N ARG A 14 -7.79 -0.84 21.05
CA ARG A 14 -9.05 -0.78 21.81
C ARG A 14 -10.01 0.25 21.25
N SER A 15 -11.29 -0.07 21.21
CA SER A 15 -12.36 0.92 21.06
C SER A 15 -12.85 1.32 22.45
N HIS A 16 -13.06 2.61 22.67
CA HIS A 16 -13.49 3.17 23.96
C HIS A 16 -14.41 4.40 23.76
N THR A 17 -14.95 4.56 22.54
CA THR A 17 -15.79 5.70 22.17
C THR A 17 -17.16 5.17 21.74
N HIS A 18 -18.23 5.78 22.22
CA HIS A 18 -19.59 5.43 21.81
C HIS A 18 -19.83 5.82 20.34
N HIS A 19 -20.79 5.14 19.70
CA HIS A 19 -21.27 5.52 18.37
C HIS A 19 -21.85 6.95 18.38
N ARG A 20 -21.88 7.60 17.22
CA ARG A 20 -22.44 8.94 17.09
C ARG A 20 -23.97 8.87 17.31
N GLY A 21 -24.50 9.74 18.17
CA GLY A 21 -25.95 9.85 18.44
C GLY A 21 -26.46 9.17 19.73
N VAL A 22 -25.69 8.27 20.35
CA VAL A 22 -26.14 7.53 21.56
C VAL A 22 -25.69 8.16 22.89
N ALA A 23 -24.70 9.05 22.86
CA ALA A 23 -24.14 9.65 24.06
C ALA A 23 -23.81 11.13 23.80
N GLY A 24 -24.32 12.04 24.64
CA GLY A 24 -23.93 13.45 24.62
C GLY A 24 -22.42 13.62 24.86
N GLY A 25 -21.88 14.82 24.58
CA GLY A 25 -20.43 15.07 24.61
C GLY A 25 -19.71 14.58 25.87
N ARG A 26 -20.35 14.70 27.04
CA ARG A 26 -19.81 14.28 28.35
C ARG A 26 -19.65 12.75 28.49
N TRP A 27 -20.42 11.96 27.75
CA TRP A 27 -20.43 10.49 27.83
C TRP A 27 -19.67 9.80 26.69
N LYS A 28 -19.28 10.55 25.65
CA LYS A 28 -18.63 10.02 24.43
C LYS A 28 -17.42 9.11 24.68
N LYS A 29 -16.63 9.38 25.73
CA LYS A 29 -15.40 8.64 26.08
C LYS A 29 -15.55 7.62 27.21
N ARG A 30 -16.77 7.39 27.70
CA ARG A 30 -17.07 6.45 28.80
C ARG A 30 -17.51 5.07 28.32
N ALA A 31 -17.32 4.74 27.03
CA ALA A 31 -17.71 3.43 26.51
C ALA A 31 -16.83 2.32 27.09
N PRO A 32 -17.38 1.10 27.26
CA PRO A 32 -16.59 -0.08 27.61
C PRO A 32 -15.42 -0.27 26.65
N LYS A 33 -14.24 -0.60 27.18
CA LYS A 33 -13.04 -0.83 26.38
C LYS A 33 -13.12 -2.19 25.73
N THR A 34 -13.44 -2.24 24.44
CA THR A 34 -13.46 -3.49 23.68
C THR A 34 -12.14 -3.68 22.92
N PRO A 35 -11.55 -4.89 22.95
CA PRO A 35 -10.35 -5.16 22.16
C PRO A 35 -10.69 -5.11 20.67
N LYS A 36 -9.79 -4.53 19.88
CA LYS A 36 -9.91 -4.45 18.42
C LYS A 36 -8.61 -4.87 17.76
N LEU A 37 -8.76 -5.73 16.76
CA LEU A 37 -7.66 -6.20 15.94
C LEU A 37 -7.58 -5.32 14.68
N PHE A 38 -6.44 -4.66 14.48
CA PHE A 38 -6.18 -3.81 13.32
C PHE A 38 -5.36 -4.59 12.31
N GLN A 39 -6.02 -4.99 11.21
CA GLN A 39 -5.37 -5.71 10.12
C GLN A 39 -4.72 -4.74 9.13
N PRO A 40 -3.48 -4.99 8.69
CA PRO A 40 -2.88 -4.23 7.60
C PRO A 40 -3.55 -4.58 6.27
N ASN A 41 -3.59 -3.61 5.35
CA ASN A 41 -4.04 -3.85 3.98
C ASN A 41 -2.92 -4.56 3.19
N LEU A 42 -2.95 -5.89 3.21
CA LEU A 42 -2.03 -6.79 2.50
C LEU A 42 -2.69 -7.31 1.23
N GLN A 43 -1.96 -7.28 0.12
CA GLN A 43 -2.39 -7.74 -1.19
C GLN A 43 -1.45 -8.84 -1.67
N MET A 44 -2.01 -9.86 -2.32
CA MET A 44 -1.24 -10.93 -2.94
C MET A 44 -0.67 -10.43 -4.27
N VAL A 45 0.63 -10.53 -4.45
CA VAL A 45 1.30 -10.11 -5.69
C VAL A 45 2.39 -11.10 -6.08
N GLU A 46 2.67 -11.14 -7.38
CA GLU A 46 3.74 -11.93 -7.95
C GLU A 46 5.01 -11.08 -8.08
N ILE A 47 6.09 -11.56 -7.47
CA ILE A 47 7.42 -10.95 -7.54
C ILE A 47 8.37 -11.87 -8.28
N ILE A 48 9.38 -11.28 -8.92
CA ILE A 48 10.50 -12.01 -9.50
C ILE A 48 11.65 -11.91 -8.51
N GLU A 49 12.06 -13.05 -7.95
CA GLU A 49 13.26 -13.16 -7.12
C GLU A 49 14.15 -14.29 -7.63
N LYS A 50 15.45 -13.98 -7.85
CA LYS A 50 16.45 -14.95 -8.32
C LYS A 50 15.99 -15.73 -9.57
N GLY A 51 15.26 -15.06 -10.47
CA GLY A 51 14.73 -15.65 -11.71
C GLY A 51 13.49 -16.54 -11.53
N LYS A 52 12.91 -16.62 -10.33
CA LYS A 52 11.68 -17.38 -10.05
C LYS A 52 10.53 -16.44 -9.73
N THR A 53 9.34 -16.78 -10.19
CA THR A 53 8.09 -16.09 -9.83
C THR A 53 7.56 -16.62 -8.50
N LEU A 54 7.43 -15.73 -7.52
CA LEU A 54 6.93 -16.06 -6.18
C LEU A 54 5.68 -15.24 -5.87
N ARG A 55 4.68 -15.87 -5.26
CA ARG A 55 3.47 -15.20 -4.77
C ARG A 55 3.66 -14.78 -3.32
N VAL A 56 3.68 -13.48 -3.05
CA VAL A 56 3.91 -12.92 -1.70
C VAL A 56 2.81 -11.95 -1.28
N LYS A 57 2.67 -11.73 0.03
CA LYS A 57 1.80 -10.67 0.59
C LYS A 57 2.60 -9.38 0.76
N LEU A 58 2.21 -8.35 0.03
CA LEU A 58 2.76 -7.00 0.17
C LEU A 58 1.72 -6.01 0.66
N CYS A 59 2.12 -5.08 1.53
CA CYS A 59 1.23 -3.99 1.94
C CYS A 59 1.08 -2.95 0.81
N THR A 60 -0.06 -2.27 0.79
CA THR A 60 -0.36 -1.24 -0.21
C THR A 60 0.65 -0.08 -0.20
N LYS A 61 1.27 0.25 0.94
CA LYS A 61 2.34 1.27 1.02
C LYS A 61 3.59 0.84 0.25
N CYS A 62 3.99 -0.42 0.34
CA CYS A 62 5.12 -0.98 -0.42
C CYS A 62 4.80 -1.00 -1.91
N LEU A 63 3.60 -1.46 -2.30
CA LEU A 63 3.17 -1.45 -3.70
C LEU A 63 3.16 -0.05 -4.30
N LYS A 64 2.66 0.94 -3.52
CA LYS A 64 2.69 2.35 -3.94
C LYS A 64 4.11 2.87 -4.14
N ARG A 65 5.05 2.49 -3.26
CA ARG A 65 6.46 2.86 -3.38
C ARG A 65 7.11 2.27 -4.63
N ILE A 66 6.91 0.97 -4.88
CA ILE A 66 7.42 0.29 -6.08
C ILE A 66 6.94 1.00 -7.36
N LYS A 67 5.62 1.27 -7.45
CA LYS A 67 5.05 2.00 -8.60
C LYS A 67 5.65 3.40 -8.78
N LYS A 68 5.91 4.09 -7.66
CA LYS A 68 6.54 5.42 -7.68
C LYS A 68 7.99 5.35 -8.17
N ASP A 69 8.77 4.42 -7.64
CA ASP A 69 10.18 4.25 -8.01
C ASP A 69 10.30 3.94 -9.52
N ILE A 70 9.42 3.07 -10.04
CA ILE A 70 9.33 2.76 -11.48
C ILE A 70 8.99 4.01 -12.30
N LYS A 71 8.01 4.82 -11.86
CA LYS A 71 7.65 6.06 -12.55
C LYS A 71 8.79 7.08 -12.57
N GLU A 72 9.59 7.13 -11.51
CA GLU A 72 10.76 8.02 -11.40
C GLU A 72 12.03 7.45 -12.05
N GLY A 73 11.97 6.26 -12.68
CA GLY A 73 13.13 5.60 -13.28
C GLY A 73 14.15 5.06 -12.27
N LYS A 74 13.79 5.03 -10.98
CA LYS A 74 14.63 4.46 -9.91
C LYS A 74 14.45 2.95 -9.88
N LYS A 75 15.53 2.23 -9.53
CA LYS A 75 15.47 0.77 -9.34
C LYS A 75 14.62 0.46 -8.10
N PRO A 76 13.46 -0.20 -8.23
CA PRO A 76 12.65 -0.58 -7.08
C PRO A 76 13.35 -1.70 -6.29
N PHE A 77 13.02 -1.81 -5.00
CA PHE A 77 13.56 -2.86 -4.12
C PHE A 77 12.99 -4.26 -4.42
N LEU A 78 11.86 -4.35 -5.14
CA LEU A 78 11.28 -5.60 -5.64
C LEU A 78 10.82 -5.41 -7.08
N GLN A 79 11.00 -6.43 -7.90
CA GLN A 79 10.48 -6.51 -9.27
C GLN A 79 9.16 -7.27 -9.24
N LEU A 80 8.07 -6.64 -9.69
CA LEU A 80 6.78 -7.32 -9.84
C LEU A 80 6.77 -8.05 -11.19
N ALA A 81 6.20 -9.26 -11.23
CA ALA A 81 6.16 -10.08 -12.44
C ALA A 81 5.31 -9.44 -13.56
N HIS A 82 4.18 -8.86 -13.18
CA HIS A 82 3.28 -8.17 -14.10
C HIS A 82 3.31 -6.67 -13.83
N LEU A 83 4.30 -5.99 -14.39
CA LEU A 83 4.31 -4.53 -14.52
C LEU A 83 4.17 -4.20 -15.99
N GLU A 84 2.94 -4.20 -16.49
CA GLU A 84 2.65 -3.42 -17.69
C GLU A 84 2.77 -1.95 -17.30
N VAL A 85 3.97 -1.40 -17.43
CA VAL A 85 4.14 0.04 -17.49
C VAL A 85 3.40 0.47 -18.75
N LYS A 86 2.19 1.00 -18.59
CA LYS A 86 1.61 1.87 -19.60
C LYS A 86 2.63 2.99 -19.77
N GLN A 87 3.42 2.90 -20.83
CA GLN A 87 4.24 4.01 -21.30
C GLN A 87 3.27 5.18 -21.41
N GLU A 88 3.36 6.16 -20.50
CA GLU A 88 2.68 7.44 -20.70
C GLU A 88 3.28 7.97 -22.01
N LYS A 89 2.51 7.90 -23.10
CA LYS A 89 2.92 8.38 -24.41
C LYS A 89 3.41 9.83 -24.20
N PRO A 90 4.63 10.20 -24.61
CA PRO A 90 5.09 11.57 -24.46
C PRO A 90 4.07 12.48 -25.15
N SER A 91 3.72 13.57 -24.47
CA SER A 91 2.79 14.56 -25.02
C SER A 91 3.34 15.05 -26.36
N LEU A 92 2.46 15.35 -27.32
CA LEU A 92 2.85 15.82 -28.66
C LEU A 92 3.81 17.02 -28.63
N GLN A 93 3.84 17.77 -27.53
CA GLN A 93 4.71 18.92 -27.30
C GLN A 93 6.19 18.55 -27.12
N GLU A 94 6.52 17.36 -26.60
CA GLU A 94 7.91 16.91 -26.39
C GLU A 94 8.53 16.34 -27.67
N LYS A 95 7.71 15.72 -28.53
CA LYS A 95 8.16 15.17 -29.83
C LYS A 95 8.62 16.26 -30.79
N ASN A 96 7.96 17.42 -30.75
CA ASN A 96 8.28 18.55 -31.62
C ASN A 96 9.53 19.32 -31.17
N LYS A 97 10.03 19.11 -29.95
CA LYS A 97 11.29 19.70 -29.45
C LYS A 97 12.54 18.90 -29.79
N LEU A 98 12.39 17.65 -30.23
CA LEU A 98 13.50 16.75 -30.61
C LEU A 98 13.77 16.71 -32.13
N ASN A 99 12.96 17.41 -32.92
CA ASN A 99 13.05 17.48 -34.38
C ASN A 99 13.38 18.91 -34.91
N ILE A 100 14.05 19.73 -34.09
CA ILE A 100 14.63 21.02 -34.48
C ILE A 100 16.14 20.91 -34.34
#